data_AF-T1C5P2-F1
#
_entry.id   AF-T1C5P2-F1
#
_cell.length_a   1.000
_cell.length_b   1.000
_cell.length_c   1.000
_cell.angle_alpha   90.00
_cell.angle_beta   90.00
_cell.angle_gamma   90.00
#
_symmetry.space_group_name_H-M   'P 1'
#
loop_
_entity.id
_entity.type
_entity.pdbx_description
1 polymer ?
#
loop_
_entity_poly.entity_id
_entity_poly.type
_entity_poly.pdbx_seq_one_letter_code
_entity_poly.pdbx_strand_id
1 'polypeptide(L)'
;MAGSILTNAVTHAILQRKWSPEQVTGRLRMDYPGDQQWHVSHETIYRFIYAHPAGERRRALIAALCQGHARRTPRTRGKDRRGPLRNIRSIRERPVEARDREIPGHFQLRLDQGPLFNV
;
A
#
# COMPACT_ATOMS: atom_id res chain seq x y z
N MET A 1 18.54 -26.64 14.45
CA MET A 1 18.54 -26.20 13.04
C MET A 1 19.33 -24.90 12.96
N ALA A 2 20.60 -24.98 12.55
CA ALA A 2 21.46 -23.81 12.44
C ALA A 2 20.87 -22.88 11.35
N GLY A 3 20.49 -21.66 11.73
CA GLY A 3 20.05 -20.67 10.77
C GLY A 3 21.21 -20.35 9.83
N SER A 4 21.00 -20.52 8.52
CA SER A 4 21.96 -20.06 7.51
C SER A 4 22.33 -18.59 7.78
N ILE A 5 23.60 -18.22 7.53
CA ILE A 5 24.12 -16.87 7.77
C ILE A 5 23.21 -15.82 7.10
N LEU A 6 22.72 -16.14 5.90
CA LEU A 6 21.75 -15.33 5.16
C LEU A 6 20.45 -15.11 5.94
N THR A 7 19.87 -16.16 6.53
CA THR A 7 18.62 -16.07 7.29
C THR A 7 18.76 -15.21 8.54
N ASN A 8 19.94 -15.25 9.17
CA ASN A 8 20.26 -14.40 10.32
C ASN A 8 20.41 -12.93 9.88
N ALA A 9 21.10 -12.68 8.77
CA ALA A 9 21.25 -11.34 8.21
C ALA A 9 19.90 -10.72 7.82
N VAL A 10 19.03 -11.49 7.15
CA VAL A 10 17.66 -11.05 6.79
C VAL A 10 16.83 -10.78 8.05
N THR A 11 16.84 -11.70 9.03
CA THR A 11 16.12 -11.53 10.30
C THR A 11 16.59 -10.27 11.04
N HIS A 12 17.90 -10.05 11.11
CA HIS A 12 18.49 -8.89 11.76
C HIS A 12 18.13 -7.58 11.02
N ALA A 13 18.20 -7.57 9.69
CA ALA A 13 17.84 -6.41 8.88
C ALA A 13 16.36 -6.01 9.09
N ILE A 14 15.46 -6.98 9.17
CA ILE A 14 14.03 -6.73 9.39
C ILE A 14 13.78 -6.26 10.84
N LEU A 15 14.29 -6.97 11.85
CA LEU A 15 13.98 -6.66 13.24
C LEU A 15 14.69 -5.40 13.77
N GLN A 16 15.96 -5.22 13.44
CA GLN A 16 16.77 -4.13 13.97
C GLN A 16 16.69 -2.87 13.10
N ARG A 17 16.71 -3.02 11.77
CA ARG A 17 16.70 -1.89 10.85
C ARG A 17 15.31 -1.55 10.29
N LYS A 18 14.31 -2.39 10.53
CA LYS A 18 12.93 -2.23 10.04
C LYS A 18 12.85 -2.04 8.51
N TRP A 19 13.77 -2.68 7.79
CA TRP A 19 13.80 -2.61 6.33
C TRP A 19 12.70 -3.47 5.71
N SER A 20 12.11 -2.98 4.62
CA SER A 20 11.21 -3.77 3.80
C SER A 20 11.98 -4.92 3.12
N PRO A 21 11.33 -6.04 2.77
CA PRO A 21 11.98 -7.15 2.08
C PRO A 21 12.70 -6.71 0.79
N GLU A 22 12.11 -5.78 0.03
CA GLU A 22 12.74 -5.17 -1.15
C GLU A 22 14.03 -4.42 -0.79
N GLN A 23 14.00 -3.61 0.27
CA GLN A 23 15.20 -2.89 0.75
C GLN A 23 16.30 -3.85 1.20
N VAL A 24 15.94 -4.95 1.88
CA VAL A 24 16.90 -5.98 2.27
C VAL A 24 17.56 -6.59 1.03
N THR A 25 16.78 -6.95 -0.01
CA THR A 25 17.36 -7.51 -1.24
C THR A 25 18.29 -6.54 -1.97
N GLY A 26 17.89 -5.28 -2.11
CA GLY A 26 18.72 -4.26 -2.73
C GLY A 26 20.02 -4.07 -1.97
N ARG A 27 19.94 -4.01 -0.64
CA ARG A 27 21.11 -3.84 0.21
C ARG A 27 22.06 -5.03 0.15
N LEU A 28 21.55 -6.26 0.22
CA LEU A 28 22.39 -7.46 0.13
C LEU A 28 23.15 -7.53 -1.20
N ARG A 29 22.52 -7.14 -2.31
CA ARG A 29 23.20 -7.10 -3.62
C ARG A 29 24.29 -6.02 -3.69
N MET A 30 24.08 -4.90 -3.01
CA MET A 30 25.09 -3.82 -2.93
C MET A 30 26.27 -4.20 -2.03
N ASP A 31 26.01 -4.80 -0.88
CA ASP A 31 27.05 -5.15 0.09
C ASP A 31 27.86 -6.38 -0.37
N TYR A 32 27.27 -7.28 -1.15
CA TYR A 32 27.89 -8.52 -1.64
C TYR A 32 27.75 -8.70 -3.17
N PRO A 33 28.33 -7.83 -4.01
CA PRO A 33 28.11 -7.87 -5.45
C PRO A 33 28.65 -9.14 -6.14
N GLY A 34 29.71 -9.75 -5.61
CA GLY A 34 30.38 -10.92 -6.19
C GLY A 34 29.91 -12.28 -5.65
N ASP A 35 29.08 -12.30 -4.62
CA ASP A 35 28.63 -13.55 -3.98
C ASP A 35 27.13 -13.74 -4.17
N GLN A 36 26.79 -14.61 -5.12
CA GLN A 36 25.42 -14.94 -5.50
C GLN A 36 24.60 -15.55 -4.35
N GLN A 37 25.25 -16.11 -3.32
CA GLN A 37 24.54 -16.67 -2.16
C GLN A 37 23.77 -15.60 -1.37
N TRP A 38 24.17 -14.34 -1.48
CA TRP A 38 23.50 -13.20 -0.86
C TRP A 38 22.42 -12.57 -1.74
N HIS A 39 22.33 -12.98 -3.02
CA HIS A 39 21.42 -12.40 -3.99
C HIS A 39 20.07 -13.11 -3.92
N VAL A 40 19.28 -12.76 -2.92
CA VAL A 40 17.94 -13.33 -2.72
C VAL A 40 16.87 -12.41 -3.31
N SER A 41 15.77 -13.00 -3.79
CA SER A 41 14.57 -12.23 -4.17
C SER A 41 13.73 -11.87 -2.94
N HIS A 42 12.99 -10.75 -3.02
CA HIS A 42 12.11 -10.30 -1.93
C HIS A 42 10.97 -11.30 -1.72
N GLU A 43 10.54 -12.00 -2.78
CA GLU A 43 9.60 -13.13 -2.70
C GLU A 43 10.14 -14.28 -1.85
N THR A 44 11.44 -14.57 -1.94
CA THR A 44 12.08 -15.59 -1.10
C THR A 44 12.08 -15.18 0.37
N ILE A 45 12.33 -13.89 0.64
CA ILE A 45 12.24 -13.33 1.99
C ILE A 45 10.80 -13.41 2.53
N TYR A 46 9.80 -13.07 1.72
CA TYR A 46 8.40 -13.21 2.11
C TYR A 46 8.06 -14.67 2.42
N ARG A 47 8.43 -15.61 1.54
CA ARG A 47 8.22 -17.05 1.77
C ARG A 47 8.90 -17.52 3.05
N PHE A 48 10.12 -17.07 3.32
CA PHE A 48 10.83 -17.35 4.57
C PHE A 48 10.07 -16.85 5.81
N ILE A 49 9.58 -15.61 5.79
CA ILE A 49 8.81 -15.05 6.90
C ILE A 49 7.53 -15.84 7.15
N TYR A 50 6.80 -16.18 6.08
CA TYR A 50 5.53 -16.89 6.17
C TYR A 50 5.66 -18.39 6.43
N ALA A 51 6.81 -19.01 6.10
CA ALA A 51 7.11 -20.41 6.39
C ALA A 51 7.43 -20.68 7.88
N HIS A 52 7.66 -19.65 8.68
CA HIS A 52 7.84 -19.84 10.12
C HIS A 52 6.55 -20.38 10.75
N PRO A 53 6.65 -21.32 11.71
CA PRO A 53 5.50 -21.75 12.48
C PRO A 53 4.86 -20.55 13.20
N ALA A 54 3.55 -20.62 13.42
CA ALA A 54 2.84 -19.61 14.18
C ALA A 54 3.47 -19.47 15.58
N GLY A 55 4.01 -18.29 15.88
CA GLY A 55 4.75 -18.04 17.12
C GLY A 55 5.27 -16.61 17.22
N GLU A 56 5.94 -16.31 18.32
CA GLU A 56 6.43 -14.97 18.63
C GLU A 56 7.41 -14.44 17.58
N ARG A 57 8.31 -15.28 17.08
CA ARG A 57 9.29 -14.88 16.06
C ARG A 57 8.62 -14.42 14.76
N ARG A 58 7.61 -15.15 14.29
CA ARG A 58 6.82 -14.77 13.11
C ARG A 58 6.05 -13.47 13.37
N ARG A 59 5.45 -13.32 14.56
CA ARG A 59 4.75 -12.07 14.95
C ARG A 59 5.70 -10.88 14.98
N ALA A 60 6.89 -11.03 15.55
CA ALA A 60 7.90 -9.98 15.61
C ALA A 60 8.37 -9.56 14.21
N LEU A 61 8.62 -10.53 13.32
CA LEU A 61 8.98 -10.26 11.92
C LEU A 61 7.86 -9.48 11.21
N ILE A 62 6.62 -9.95 11.31
CA ILE A 62 5.47 -9.29 10.66
C ILE A 62 5.21 -7.91 11.24
N ALA A 63 5.36 -7.72 12.55
CA ALA A 63 5.21 -6.42 13.20
C ALA A 63 6.30 -5.43 12.79
N ALA A 64 7.51 -5.91 12.47
CA ALA A 64 8.62 -5.09 12.00
C ALA A 64 8.52 -4.72 10.51
N LEU A 65 7.77 -5.49 9.71
CA LEU A 65 7.39 -5.09 8.35
C LEU A 65 6.47 -3.88 8.47
N CYS A 66 6.90 -2.71 7.98
CA CYS A 66 6.05 -1.53 7.87
C CYS A 66 4.86 -1.81 6.93
N GLN A 67 3.78 -2.35 7.48
CA GLN A 67 2.50 -2.48 6.81
C GLN A 67 1.90 -1.07 6.69
N GLY A 68 1.72 -0.59 5.47
CA GLY A 68 1.00 0.66 5.22
C GLY A 68 -0.33 0.67 5.96
N HIS A 69 -0.66 1.80 6.57
CA HIS A 69 -1.75 1.97 7.53
C HIS A 69 -3.05 1.26 7.12
N ALA A 70 -3.61 0.45 8.02
CA ALA A 70 -4.85 -0.31 7.84
C ALA A 70 -6.10 0.55 7.52
N ARG A 71 -6.01 1.88 7.67
CA ARG A 71 -7.00 2.83 7.18
C ARG A 71 -6.30 4.00 6.52
N ARG A 72 -6.82 4.46 5.38
CA ARG A 72 -6.55 5.82 4.90
C ARG A 72 -6.88 6.78 6.05
N THR A 73 -5.91 7.57 6.47
CA THR A 73 -6.16 8.65 7.43
C THR A 73 -7.24 9.55 6.83
N PRO A 74 -8.39 9.72 7.50
CA PRO A 74 -9.44 10.61 7.01
C PRO A 74 -8.86 12.01 6.82
N ARG A 75 -9.09 12.62 5.65
CA ARG A 75 -8.66 14.00 5.34
C ARG A 75 -9.36 15.05 6.20
N THR A 76 -10.33 14.64 7.01
CA THR A 76 -11.29 15.46 7.77
C THR A 76 -10.74 16.09 9.05
N ARG A 77 -9.42 16.04 9.31
CA ARG A 77 -8.81 16.69 10.49
C ARG A 77 -8.78 18.23 10.44
N GLY A 78 -9.54 18.86 9.55
CA GLY A 78 -9.74 20.30 9.50
C GLY A 78 -10.95 20.67 8.64
N LYS A 79 -11.56 21.83 8.95
CA LYS A 79 -12.55 22.47 8.08
C LYS A 79 -11.90 22.70 6.71
N ASP A 80 -12.51 22.19 5.64
CA ASP A 80 -11.96 22.36 4.29
C ASP A 80 -11.78 23.85 4.00
N ARG A 81 -10.53 24.27 3.84
CA ARG A 81 -10.15 25.67 3.60
C ARG A 81 -10.47 26.14 2.18
N ARG A 82 -10.86 25.22 1.29
CA ARG A 82 -11.12 25.51 -0.12
C ARG A 82 -12.43 26.27 -0.36
N GLY A 83 -13.31 26.31 0.64
CA GLY A 83 -14.65 26.90 0.51
C GLY A 83 -15.55 26.08 -0.44
N PRO A 84 -16.85 26.42 -0.53
CA PRO A 84 -17.74 25.80 -1.51
C PRO A 84 -17.23 26.10 -2.93
N LEU A 85 -17.29 25.10 -3.81
CA LEU A 85 -16.98 25.29 -5.23
C LEU A 85 -17.91 26.38 -5.78
N ARG A 86 -17.34 27.48 -6.29
CA ARG A 86 -18.10 28.52 -6.97
C ARG A 86 -18.47 28.03 -8.37
N ASN A 87 -19.68 28.38 -8.82
CA ASN A 87 -20.20 28.04 -10.16
C ASN A 87 -20.50 26.55 -10.39
N ILE A 88 -20.92 25.80 -9.35
CA ILE A 88 -21.50 24.47 -9.56
C ILE A 88 -22.85 24.66 -10.28
N ARG A 89 -22.98 24.10 -11.49
CA ARG A 89 -24.29 23.91 -12.12
C ARG A 89 -24.95 22.67 -11.57
N SER A 90 -26.24 22.76 -11.27
CA SER A 90 -27.00 21.60 -10.80
C SER A 90 -27.06 20.53 -11.90
N ILE A 91 -27.06 19.26 -11.51
CA ILE A 91 -27.25 18.14 -12.46
C ILE A 91 -28.58 18.31 -13.24
N ARG A 92 -29.57 18.97 -12.63
CA ARG A 92 -30.88 19.26 -13.24
C ARG A 92 -30.83 20.32 -14.33
N GLU A 93 -29.81 21.18 -14.33
CA GLU A 93 -29.61 22.25 -15.31
C GLU A 93 -28.78 21.77 -16.52
N ARG A 94 -28.49 20.47 -16.59
CA ARG A 94 -27.75 19.87 -17.69
C ARG A 94 -28.59 19.95 -18.98
N PRO A 95 -28.01 20.35 -20.12
CA PRO A 95 -28.71 20.33 -21.40
C PRO A 95 -29.18 18.91 -21.77
N VAL A 96 -30.33 18.83 -22.45
CA VAL A 96 -30.97 17.55 -22.82
C VAL A 96 -30.02 16.64 -23.61
N GLU A 97 -29.20 17.21 -24.48
CA GLU A 97 -28.18 16.55 -25.31
C GLU A 97 -27.15 15.74 -24.49
N ALA A 98 -26.97 16.08 -23.21
CA ALA A 98 -26.08 15.37 -22.29
C ALA A 98 -26.75 14.18 -21.56
N ARG A 99 -28.03 13.91 -21.83
CA ARG A 99 -28.68 12.64 -21.46
C ARG A 99 -28.25 11.51 -22.39
N ASP A 100 -28.17 11.80 -23.68
CA ASP A 100 -28.00 10.79 -24.73
C ASP A 100 -26.53 10.37 -24.90
N ARG A 101 -25.59 11.18 -24.38
CA ARG A 101 -24.14 10.86 -24.29
C ARG A 101 -23.46 10.56 -25.63
N GLU A 102 -24.09 10.97 -26.74
CA GLU A 102 -23.59 10.72 -28.09
C GLU A 102 -22.36 11.57 -28.43
N ILE A 103 -22.15 12.68 -27.71
CA ILE A 103 -21.04 13.60 -27.93
C ILE A 103 -19.84 13.22 -27.03
N PRO A 104 -18.63 13.05 -27.61
CA PRO A 104 -17.41 12.91 -26.85
C PRO A 104 -17.21 14.12 -25.91
N GLY A 105 -17.36 13.91 -24.60
CA GLY A 105 -17.37 14.95 -23.57
C GLY A 105 -18.51 14.78 -22.56
N HIS A 106 -19.64 14.19 -22.97
CA HIS A 106 -20.79 13.90 -22.09
C HIS A 106 -20.59 12.67 -21.18
N PHE A 107 -19.50 11.92 -21.37
CA PHE A 107 -19.16 10.70 -20.63
C PHE A 107 -18.43 10.92 -19.30
N GLN A 108 -18.12 12.16 -18.90
CA GLN A 108 -17.43 12.39 -17.63
C GLN A 108 -18.37 12.14 -16.42
N LEU A 109 -18.14 10.98 -15.80
CA LEU A 109 -18.51 10.48 -14.48
C LEU A 109 -19.82 11.00 -13.85
N ARG A 110 -20.82 10.12 -13.88
CA ARG A 110 -22.05 10.16 -13.07
C ARG A 110 -21.73 9.70 -11.64
N LEU A 111 -21.69 10.62 -10.68
CA LEU A 111 -21.61 10.30 -9.25
C LEU A 111 -23.03 10.22 -8.66
N ASP A 112 -23.77 9.18 -9.02
CA ASP A 112 -25.00 8.81 -8.30
C ASP A 112 -24.84 7.39 -7.81
N GLN A 113 -24.18 7.25 -6.66
CA GLN A 113 -24.60 6.43 -5.53
C GLN A 113 -23.69 6.75 -4.33
N GLY A 114 -24.24 7.48 -3.36
CA GLY A 114 -23.73 7.62 -1.99
C GLY A 114 -24.84 7.21 -1.03
N PRO A 115 -24.53 6.57 0.10
CA PRO A 115 -25.38 5.53 0.68
C PRO A 115 -26.61 6.09 1.37
N LEU A 116 -27.72 5.34 1.25
CA LEU A 116 -28.86 5.40 2.14
C LEU A 116 -28.40 4.98 3.55
N PHE A 117 -27.93 5.93 4.35
CA PHE A 117 -27.99 5.80 5.81
C PHE A 117 -29.15 6.67 6.28
N ASN A 118 -30.19 6.03 6.79
CA ASN A 118 -31.05 6.66 7.79
C ASN A 118 -31.29 5.67 8.93
N VAL A 119 -31.24 6.25 10.13
CA VAL A 119 -31.66 5.75 11.44
C VAL A 119 -33.13 5.37 11.41
#